data_AF-A0A9W9YUS5-F1
#
_entry.id   AF-A0A9W9YUS5-F1
#
_cell.length_a   1.000
_cell.length_b   1.000
_cell.length_c   1.000
_cell.angle_alpha   90.00
_cell.angle_beta   90.00
_cell.angle_gamma   90.00
#
_symmetry.space_group_name_H-M   'P 1'
#
loop_
_entity.id
_entity.type
_entity.pdbx_description
1 polymer ?
#
loop_
_entity_poly.entity_id
_entity_poly.type
_entity_poly.pdbx_seq_one_letter_code
_entity_poly.pdbx_strand_id
1 'polypeptide(L)'
;MLHMLLTEHQEVPWKAIRYLTGDIVYGGRVTDHWDQRCLQSILGKFYSPMALQESYGYTVDYVYRPPPPEISLSVCCEYIEGLPTVDAPELFGMDQNAGTAFLANQGRALIADLLAAQPRLTAAVGSNKTNDDIVLDLVSDTLKYLPQRVDSTSDGLTAGLMDPRLGSVSPDRLRQMTQKKLSQDPLADHADQSVYVTVLRQE
;
A
#
# COMPACT_ATOMS: atom_id res chain seq x y z
N MET A 1 -32.10 4.68 -6.29
CA MET A 1 -31.67 5.24 -4.99
C MET A 1 -31.31 6.73 -5.12
N LEU A 2 -30.33 7.11 -5.95
CA LEU A 2 -30.01 8.53 -6.18
C LEU A 2 -31.19 9.33 -6.76
N HIS A 3 -31.94 8.76 -7.70
CA HIS A 3 -33.13 9.42 -8.26
C HIS A 3 -34.17 9.78 -7.18
N MET A 4 -34.56 8.81 -6.33
CA MET A 4 -35.45 9.02 -5.19
C MET A 4 -34.95 10.14 -4.27
N LEU A 5 -33.66 10.08 -3.90
CA LEU A 5 -33.03 11.06 -3.00
C LEU A 5 -32.98 12.48 -3.59
N LEU A 6 -32.91 12.61 -4.92
CA LEU A 6 -32.94 13.91 -5.60
C LEU A 6 -34.36 14.44 -5.85
N THR A 7 -35.36 13.56 -5.92
CA THR A 7 -36.77 13.96 -6.12
C THR A 7 -37.46 14.35 -4.81
N GLU A 8 -37.05 13.77 -3.68
CA GLU A 8 -37.65 14.01 -2.36
C GLU A 8 -37.18 15.33 -1.70
N HIS A 9 -36.07 15.90 -2.15
CA HIS A 9 -35.47 17.10 -1.57
C HIS A 9 -35.45 18.28 -2.55
N GLN A 10 -35.79 19.47 -2.06
CA GLN A 10 -35.78 20.70 -2.87
C GLN A 10 -34.35 21.19 -3.17
N GLU A 11 -33.41 20.90 -2.28
CA GLU A 11 -31.98 21.19 -2.45
C GLU A 11 -31.18 19.89 -2.53
N VAL A 12 -30.09 19.89 -3.31
CA VAL A 12 -29.23 18.71 -3.49
C VAL A 12 -28.48 18.38 -2.19
N PRO A 13 -28.72 17.23 -1.56
CA PRO A 13 -28.09 16.88 -0.28
C PRO A 13 -26.69 16.27 -0.50
N TRP A 14 -25.70 17.11 -0.80
CA TRP A 14 -24.33 16.69 -1.15
C TRP A 14 -23.65 15.77 -0.14
N LYS A 15 -23.90 15.97 1.16
CA LYS A 15 -23.35 15.11 2.22
C LYS A 15 -23.95 13.71 2.17
N ALA A 16 -25.27 13.62 1.95
CA ALA A 16 -25.97 12.34 1.87
C ALA A 16 -25.50 11.54 0.65
N ILE A 17 -25.35 12.20 -0.51
CA ILE A 17 -24.87 11.56 -1.74
C ILE A 17 -23.46 10.98 -1.55
N ARG A 18 -22.54 11.76 -0.96
CA ARG A 18 -21.17 11.30 -0.69
C ARG A 18 -21.10 10.17 0.33
N TYR A 19 -21.86 10.25 1.41
CA TYR A 19 -21.94 9.18 2.40
C TYR A 19 -22.48 7.89 1.79
N LEU A 20 -23.58 8.01 1.04
CA LEU A 20 -24.23 6.86 0.43
C LEU A 20 -23.36 6.19 -0.64
N THR A 21 -22.65 6.96 -1.46
CA THR A 21 -21.74 6.38 -2.44
C THR A 21 -20.47 5.84 -1.78
N GLY A 22 -19.78 6.62 -0.96
CA GLY A 22 -18.51 6.21 -0.35
C GLY A 22 -18.65 5.10 0.69
N ASP A 23 -19.58 5.24 1.64
CA ASP A 23 -19.63 4.35 2.81
C ASP A 23 -20.64 3.22 2.63
N ILE A 24 -21.74 3.43 1.90
CA ILE A 24 -22.75 2.38 1.69
C ILE A 24 -22.46 1.56 0.43
N VAL A 25 -22.29 2.21 -0.73
CA VAL A 25 -22.08 1.50 -2.01
C VAL A 25 -20.67 0.93 -2.11
N TYR A 26 -19.65 1.70 -1.72
CA TYR A 26 -18.26 1.28 -1.79
C TYR A 26 -17.66 0.82 -0.45
N GLY A 27 -18.27 1.14 0.70
CA GLY A 27 -17.66 0.88 2.00
C GLY A 27 -17.44 -0.60 2.32
N GLY A 28 -18.24 -1.52 1.76
CA GLY A 28 -17.97 -2.96 1.89
C GLY A 28 -16.78 -3.48 1.06
N ARG A 29 -16.25 -2.66 0.14
CA ARG A 29 -15.12 -2.99 -0.73
C ARG A 29 -13.81 -2.33 -0.29
N VAL A 30 -13.90 -1.32 0.56
CA VAL A 30 -12.76 -0.55 1.05
C VAL A 30 -12.52 -0.89 2.50
N THR A 31 -11.42 -1.57 2.79
CA THR A 31 -11.11 -2.08 4.13
C THR A 31 -10.18 -1.18 4.93
N ASP A 32 -9.31 -0.41 4.27
CA ASP A 32 -8.42 0.53 4.92
C ASP A 32 -9.09 1.90 5.12
N HIS A 33 -8.90 2.49 6.30
CA HIS A 33 -9.38 3.83 6.61
C HIS A 33 -8.74 4.89 5.71
N TRP A 34 -7.47 4.71 5.33
CA TRP A 34 -6.79 5.63 4.42
C TRP A 34 -7.38 5.59 3.02
N ASP A 35 -7.73 4.40 2.53
CA ASP A 35 -8.41 4.22 1.25
C ASP A 35 -9.83 4.80 1.28
N GLN A 36 -10.55 4.65 2.40
CA GLN A 36 -11.87 5.27 2.58
C GLN A 36 -11.77 6.80 2.52
N ARG A 37 -10.76 7.38 3.18
CA ARG A 37 -10.51 8.82 3.14
C ARG A 37 -10.12 9.30 1.74
N CYS A 38 -9.29 8.53 1.03
CA CYS A 38 -8.93 8.80 -0.36
C CYS A 38 -10.16 8.81 -1.27
N LEU A 39 -11.00 7.78 -1.17
CA LEU A 39 -12.26 7.67 -1.90
C LEU A 39 -13.18 8.87 -1.64
N GLN A 40 -13.38 9.25 -0.38
CA GLN A 40 -14.21 10.41 -0.02
C GLN A 40 -13.64 11.72 -0.60
N SER A 41 -12.31 11.85 -0.66
CA SER A 41 -11.65 13.00 -1.29
C SER A 41 -11.90 13.05 -2.80
N ILE A 42 -11.77 11.92 -3.49
CA ILE A 42 -12.05 11.81 -4.93
C ILE A 42 -13.52 12.12 -5.20
N LEU A 43 -14.45 11.51 -4.45
CA LEU A 43 -15.89 11.77 -4.57
C LEU A 43 -16.25 13.23 -4.34
N GLY A 44 -15.52 13.94 -3.46
CA GLY A 44 -15.69 15.37 -3.23
C GLY A 44 -15.46 16.25 -4.47
N LYS A 45 -14.61 15.81 -5.40
CA LYS A 45 -14.33 16.52 -6.67
C LYS A 45 -15.50 16.41 -7.66
N PHE A 46 -16.22 15.29 -7.65
CA PHE A 46 -17.35 15.03 -8.54
C PHE A 46 -18.69 15.45 -7.94
N TYR A 47 -18.91 15.20 -6.65
CA TYR A 47 -20.12 15.60 -5.93
C TYR A 47 -19.92 16.94 -5.23
N SER A 48 -19.81 17.99 -6.05
CA SER A 48 -19.64 19.38 -5.61
C SER A 48 -20.65 20.29 -6.31
N PRO A 49 -21.15 21.34 -5.62
CA PRO A 49 -21.96 22.38 -6.29
C PRO A 49 -21.19 23.09 -7.40
N MET A 50 -19.85 23.12 -7.34
CA MET A 50 -19.02 23.68 -8.41
C MET A 50 -19.17 22.88 -9.71
N ALA A 51 -19.41 21.57 -9.62
CA ALA A 51 -19.57 20.70 -10.80
C ALA A 51 -20.85 20.97 -11.59
N LEU A 52 -21.77 21.79 -11.07
CA LEU A 52 -22.94 22.27 -11.81
C LEU A 52 -22.66 23.54 -12.62
N GLN A 53 -21.48 24.15 -12.46
CA GLN A 53 -21.10 25.35 -13.19
C GLN A 53 -20.51 24.99 -14.56
N GLU A 54 -20.89 25.71 -15.60
CA GLU A 54 -20.36 25.48 -16.97
C GLU A 54 -18.85 25.71 -17.08
N SER A 55 -18.29 26.55 -16.22
CA SER A 55 -16.85 26.83 -16.14
C SER A 55 -16.05 25.79 -15.35
N TYR A 56 -16.68 24.73 -14.84
CA TYR A 56 -15.99 23.72 -14.05
C TYR A 56 -15.36 22.64 -14.95
N GLY A 57 -14.06 22.42 -14.76
CA GLY A 57 -13.31 21.32 -15.35
C GLY A 57 -12.82 20.36 -14.28
N TYR A 58 -12.89 19.05 -14.54
CA TYR A 58 -12.25 18.06 -13.67
C TYR A 58 -10.73 18.07 -13.83
N THR A 59 -10.23 18.59 -14.95
CA THR A 59 -8.80 18.81 -15.22
C THR A 59 -8.56 20.29 -15.57
N VAL A 60 -7.32 20.74 -15.39
CA VAL A 60 -6.91 22.12 -15.69
C VAL A 60 -7.09 22.46 -17.17
N ASP A 61 -6.92 21.47 -18.05
CA ASP A 61 -7.04 21.62 -19.50
C ASP A 61 -8.50 21.60 -20.00
N TYR A 62 -9.49 21.46 -19.10
CA TYR A 62 -10.92 21.44 -19.43
C TYR A 62 -11.35 20.36 -20.44
N VAL A 63 -10.54 19.32 -20.65
CA VAL A 63 -10.88 18.17 -21.50
C VAL A 63 -12.02 17.37 -20.85
N TYR A 64 -11.88 17.09 -19.56
CA TYR A 64 -12.92 16.41 -18.77
C TYR A 64 -13.80 17.46 -18.10
N ARG A 65 -15.05 17.55 -18.54
CA ARG A 65 -16.05 18.50 -18.04
C ARG A 65 -17.37 17.80 -17.72
N PRO A 66 -18.15 18.34 -16.77
CA PRO A 66 -19.53 17.91 -16.58
C PRO A 66 -20.31 18.16 -17.88
N PRO A 67 -21.09 17.17 -18.37
CA PRO A 67 -21.99 17.41 -19.49
C PRO A 67 -23.08 18.41 -19.07
N PRO A 68 -23.59 19.21 -20.03
CA PRO A 68 -24.68 20.15 -19.76
C PRO A 68 -25.95 19.42 -19.28
N PRO A 69 -26.81 20.10 -18.49
CA PRO A 69 -27.95 19.48 -17.81
C PRO A 69 -29.00 18.87 -18.75
N GLU A 70 -29.07 19.35 -20.00
CA GLU A 70 -30.01 18.85 -21.02
C GLU A 70 -29.27 18.20 -22.19
N ILE A 71 -28.51 17.14 -21.92
CA ILE A 71 -27.81 16.37 -22.97
C ILE A 71 -28.61 15.11 -23.34
N SER A 72 -28.73 14.84 -24.65
CA SER A 72 -29.23 13.54 -25.11
C SER A 72 -28.17 12.46 -24.91
N LEU A 73 -28.60 11.20 -24.78
CA LEU A 73 -27.67 10.07 -24.65
C LEU A 73 -26.69 9.98 -25.84
N SER A 74 -27.14 10.31 -27.05
CA SER A 74 -26.29 10.27 -28.25
C SER A 74 -25.12 11.25 -28.16
N VAL A 75 -25.39 12.49 -27.73
CA VAL A 75 -24.35 13.53 -27.59
C VAL A 75 -23.41 13.18 -26.44
N CYS A 76 -23.91 12.51 -25.39
CA CYS A 76 -23.06 12.01 -24.31
C CYS A 76 -22.10 10.90 -24.79
N CYS A 77 -22.57 9.98 -25.63
CA CYS A 77 -21.71 8.96 -26.25
C CYS A 77 -20.64 9.60 -27.14
N GLU A 78 -21.03 10.53 -28.01
CA GLU A 78 -20.08 11.27 -28.87
C GLU A 78 -19.03 12.03 -28.04
N TYR A 79 -19.43 12.63 -26.91
CA TYR A 79 -18.51 13.27 -25.99
C TYR A 79 -17.50 12.29 -25.39
N ILE A 80 -17.96 11.12 -24.92
CA ILE A 80 -17.09 10.08 -24.33
C ILE A 80 -16.13 9.52 -25.38
N GLU A 81 -16.59 9.29 -26.61
CA GLU A 81 -15.76 8.82 -27.72
C GLU A 81 -14.70 9.84 -28.16
N GLY A 82 -14.95 11.13 -27.93
CA GLY A 82 -13.99 12.21 -28.17
C GLY A 82 -12.90 12.35 -27.10
N LEU A 83 -12.98 11.62 -25.99
CA LEU A 83 -11.98 11.71 -24.92
C LEU A 83 -10.66 10.99 -25.30
N PRO A 84 -9.52 11.42 -24.74
CA PRO A 84 -8.25 10.75 -24.94
C PRO A 84 -8.29 9.28 -24.49
N THR A 85 -7.61 8.39 -25.23
CA THR A 85 -7.47 6.97 -24.82
C THR A 85 -6.60 6.80 -23.58
N VAL A 86 -5.70 7.77 -23.32
CA VAL A 86 -4.79 7.76 -22.17
C VAL A 86 -5.13 8.94 -21.27
N ASP A 87 -5.61 8.64 -20.07
CA ASP A 87 -5.98 9.64 -19.07
C ASP A 87 -4.75 10.20 -18.36
N ALA A 88 -4.77 11.50 -18.07
CA ALA A 88 -3.73 12.14 -17.28
C ALA A 88 -3.86 11.77 -15.78
N PRO A 89 -2.74 11.59 -15.03
CA PRO A 89 -2.78 11.28 -13.60
C PRO A 89 -3.54 12.31 -12.75
N GLU A 90 -3.52 13.58 -13.16
CA GLU A 90 -4.20 14.69 -12.48
C GLU A 90 -5.72 14.52 -12.39
N LEU A 91 -6.32 13.79 -13.34
CA LEU A 91 -7.75 13.48 -13.32
C LEU A 91 -8.12 12.80 -12.00
N PHE A 92 -7.27 11.87 -11.56
CA PHE A 92 -7.39 11.09 -10.32
C PHE A 92 -6.82 11.81 -9.09
N GLY A 93 -6.33 13.05 -9.25
CA GLY A 93 -5.68 13.81 -8.18
C GLY A 93 -4.25 13.36 -7.88
N MET A 94 -3.61 12.66 -8.82
CA MET A 94 -2.23 12.21 -8.69
C MET A 94 -1.27 13.21 -9.36
N ASP A 95 -0.03 13.20 -8.91
CA ASP A 95 1.06 13.97 -9.52
C ASP A 95 1.49 13.39 -10.87
N GLN A 96 2.05 14.21 -11.75
CA GLN A 96 2.50 13.80 -13.08
C GLN A 96 3.58 12.71 -13.03
N ASN A 97 4.38 12.66 -11.95
CA ASN A 97 5.39 11.62 -11.74
C ASN A 97 4.79 10.23 -11.53
N ALA A 98 3.50 10.11 -11.19
CA ALA A 98 2.83 8.83 -11.03
C ALA A 98 2.84 8.03 -12.34
N GLY A 99 2.68 8.69 -13.49
CA GLY A 99 2.77 8.05 -14.80
C GLY A 99 4.17 7.49 -15.07
N THR A 100 5.22 8.25 -14.74
CA THR A 100 6.61 7.80 -14.88
C THR A 100 6.91 6.62 -13.97
N ALA A 101 6.46 6.66 -12.71
CA ALA A 101 6.65 5.57 -11.76
C ALA A 101 5.93 4.29 -12.22
N PHE A 102 4.70 4.41 -12.73
CA PHE A 102 3.95 3.29 -13.30
C PHE A 102 4.70 2.66 -14.47
N LEU A 103 5.14 3.45 -15.46
CA LEU A 103 5.88 2.96 -16.62
C LEU A 103 7.23 2.32 -16.22
N ALA A 104 7.92 2.90 -15.25
CA ALA A 104 9.16 2.33 -14.73
C ALA A 104 8.93 0.96 -14.07
N ASN A 105 7.85 0.81 -13.31
CA ASN A 105 7.49 -0.47 -12.69
C ASN A 105 7.06 -1.51 -13.72
N GLN A 106 6.29 -1.11 -14.73
CA GLN A 106 5.94 -1.99 -15.84
C GLN A 106 7.17 -2.45 -16.62
N GLY A 107 8.13 -1.55 -16.88
CA GLY A 107 9.41 -1.89 -17.51
C GLY A 107 10.24 -2.86 -16.68
N ARG A 108 10.28 -2.69 -15.35
CA ARG A 108 10.94 -3.64 -14.44
C ARG A 108 10.29 -5.02 -14.47
N ALA A 109 8.96 -5.07 -14.45
CA ALA A 109 8.21 -6.33 -14.55
C ALA A 109 8.52 -7.04 -15.87
N LEU A 110 8.49 -6.32 -17.00
CA LEU A 110 8.84 -6.87 -18.31
C LEU A 110 10.27 -7.45 -18.35
N ILE A 111 11.25 -6.74 -17.79
CA ILE A 111 12.64 -7.22 -17.72
C ILE A 111 12.73 -8.46 -16.83
N ALA A 112 12.02 -8.47 -15.69
CA ALA A 112 11.98 -9.63 -14.81
C ALA A 112 11.37 -10.85 -15.51
N ASP A 113 10.28 -10.65 -16.26
CA ASP A 113 9.63 -11.69 -17.04
C ASP A 113 10.55 -12.22 -18.15
N LEU A 114 11.28 -11.32 -18.82
CA LEU A 114 12.27 -11.70 -19.84
C LEU A 114 13.43 -12.51 -19.25
N LEU A 115 13.95 -12.09 -18.09
CA LEU A 115 14.99 -12.83 -17.37
C LEU A 115 14.48 -14.20 -16.90
N ALA A 116 13.23 -14.29 -16.47
CA ALA A 116 12.61 -15.55 -16.08
C ALA A 116 12.40 -16.49 -17.28
N ALA A 117 12.13 -15.94 -18.47
CA ALA A 117 12.02 -16.69 -19.72
C ALA A 117 13.39 -17.13 -20.29
N GLN A 118 14.50 -16.53 -19.83
CA GLN A 118 15.83 -16.91 -20.29
C GLN A 118 16.12 -18.38 -19.93
N PRO A 119 16.46 -19.25 -20.91
CA PRO A 119 16.84 -20.61 -20.61
C PRO A 119 18.08 -20.57 -19.71
N ARG A 120 17.97 -21.18 -18.53
CA ARG A 120 19.10 -21.41 -17.63
C ARG A 120 20.03 -22.43 -18.30
N LEU A 121 20.83 -21.97 -19.25
CA LEU A 121 22.00 -22.71 -19.71
C LEU A 121 22.89 -22.83 -18.48
N THR A 122 22.96 -24.05 -17.94
CA THR A 122 23.98 -24.41 -16.95
C THR A 122 25.33 -24.30 -17.65
N ALA A 123 25.89 -23.09 -17.70
CA ALA A 123 27.29 -22.89 -18.02
C ALA A 123 28.09 -23.44 -16.84
N ALA A 124 28.21 -24.77 -16.79
CA ALA A 124 29.21 -25.47 -16.01
C ALA A 124 30.57 -25.22 -16.69
N VAL A 125 31.09 -24.00 -16.59
CA VAL A 125 32.45 -23.67 -16.99
C VAL A 125 33.02 -22.66 -15.99
N GLY A 126 33.77 -23.17 -15.01
CA GLY A 126 34.99 -22.50 -14.57
C GLY A 126 34.98 -21.64 -13.30
N SER A 127 33.93 -21.64 -12.46
CA SER A 127 34.03 -21.06 -11.12
C SER A 127 33.95 -22.15 -10.06
N ASN A 128 35.06 -22.37 -9.34
CA ASN A 128 35.13 -23.31 -8.22
C ASN A 128 34.43 -22.79 -6.95
N LYS A 129 33.87 -21.58 -6.98
CA LYS A 129 33.12 -21.02 -5.87
C LYS A 129 31.64 -21.33 -6.04
N THR A 130 31.02 -21.86 -5.01
CA THR A 130 29.57 -22.01 -4.97
C THR A 130 28.91 -20.64 -4.86
N ASN A 131 27.62 -20.53 -5.20
CA ASN A 131 26.89 -19.28 -5.01
C ASN A 131 26.93 -18.82 -3.54
N ASP A 132 26.94 -19.77 -2.60
CA ASP A 132 27.00 -19.50 -1.17
C ASP A 132 28.36 -18.91 -0.76
N ASP A 133 29.47 -19.41 -1.33
CA ASP A 133 30.81 -18.85 -1.07
C ASP A 133 30.91 -17.40 -1.54
N ILE A 134 30.30 -17.07 -2.69
CA ILE A 134 30.28 -15.71 -3.23
C ILE A 134 29.45 -14.78 -2.33
N VAL A 135 28.31 -15.27 -1.83
CA VAL A 135 27.47 -14.51 -0.89
C VAL A 135 28.21 -14.27 0.43
N LEU A 136 28.91 -15.27 0.97
CA LEU A 136 29.68 -15.15 2.20
C LEU A 136 30.83 -14.14 2.07
N ASP A 137 31.56 -14.15 0.95
CA ASP A 137 32.60 -13.15 0.66
C ASP A 137 31.99 -11.74 0.65
N LEU A 138 30.87 -11.53 -0.05
CA LEU A 138 30.20 -10.23 -0.12
C LEU A 138 29.68 -9.74 1.25
N VAL A 139 29.11 -10.65 2.06
CA VAL A 139 28.68 -10.34 3.42
C VAL A 139 29.87 -9.95 4.30
N SER A 140 31.00 -10.65 4.17
CA SER A 140 32.21 -10.33 4.93
C SER A 140 32.79 -8.96 4.55
N ASP A 141 32.67 -8.57 3.28
CA ASP A 141 33.13 -7.26 2.80
C ASP A 141 32.19 -6.14 3.24
N THR A 142 30.86 -6.33 3.11
CA THR A 142 29.88 -5.35 3.59
C THR A 142 29.97 -5.11 5.11
N LEU A 143 30.30 -6.14 5.90
CA LEU A 143 30.49 -6.02 7.34
C LEU A 143 31.65 -5.10 7.72
N LYS A 144 32.69 -4.98 6.87
CA LYS A 144 33.82 -4.06 7.10
C LYS A 144 33.43 -2.59 6.93
N TYR A 145 32.40 -2.29 6.14
CA TYR A 145 31.89 -0.93 5.91
C TYR A 145 30.80 -0.52 6.91
N LEU A 146 30.27 -1.47 7.67
CA LEU A 146 29.28 -1.19 8.69
C LEU A 146 29.93 -0.49 9.89
N PRO A 147 29.40 0.66 10.34
CA PRO A 147 29.88 1.31 11.54
C PRO A 147 29.70 0.40 12.77
N GLN A 148 30.54 0.63 13.79
CA GLN A 148 30.54 -0.18 15.00
C GLN A 148 29.15 -0.16 15.66
N ARG A 149 28.67 -1.36 16.01
CA ARG A 149 27.34 -1.55 16.60
C ARG A 149 27.22 -0.72 17.88
N VAL A 150 26.21 0.14 17.94
CA VAL A 150 25.95 1.06 19.07
C VAL A 150 25.36 0.33 20.29
N ASP A 151 25.05 -0.97 20.18
CA ASP A 151 24.59 -1.78 21.31
C ASP A 151 25.76 -2.13 22.25
N SER A 152 26.18 -1.13 23.02
CA SER A 152 27.11 -1.28 24.15
C SER A 152 26.30 -1.23 25.44
N THR A 153 25.73 -2.36 25.87
CA THR A 153 25.43 -2.53 27.31
C THR A 153 26.71 -2.97 28.03
N SER A 154 27.69 -2.07 28.09
CA SER A 154 28.80 -2.04 29.05
C SER A 154 29.83 -1.01 28.61
N ASP A 155 29.61 0.26 28.98
CA ASP A 155 30.55 1.02 29.83
C ASP A 155 30.22 2.52 29.79
N GLY A 156 29.89 3.07 30.97
CA GLY A 156 30.26 4.45 31.29
C GLY A 156 29.20 5.55 31.38
N LEU A 157 27.96 5.29 31.84
CA LEU A 157 27.11 6.34 32.40
C LEU A 157 26.43 5.84 33.69
N THR A 158 27.10 6.04 34.83
CA THR A 158 26.42 6.37 36.09
C THR A 158 25.59 7.64 35.84
N ALA A 159 24.33 7.82 36.24
CA ALA A 159 23.46 7.07 37.13
C ALA A 159 22.01 7.50 36.84
N GLY A 160 21.05 6.58 36.95
CA GLY A 160 19.62 6.92 37.00
C GLY A 160 18.72 5.94 36.26
N LEU A 161 18.31 4.88 36.96
CA LEU A 161 17.18 3.98 36.67
C LEU A 161 17.17 3.29 35.29
N MET A 162 17.49 1.98 35.24
CA MET A 162 16.81 1.10 34.28
C MET A 162 16.71 -0.35 34.81
N ASP A 163 15.52 -0.92 34.59
CA ASP A 163 14.87 -2.11 35.16
C ASP A 163 15.61 -3.46 34.91
N PRO A 164 15.65 -4.43 35.85
CA PRO A 164 16.44 -5.67 35.72
C PRO A 164 15.83 -6.76 34.82
N ARG A 165 14.90 -6.44 33.90
CA ARG A 165 14.09 -7.45 33.19
C ARG A 165 14.47 -7.75 31.73
N LEU A 166 15.50 -7.14 31.16
CA LEU A 166 16.00 -7.53 29.83
C LEU A 166 17.36 -8.25 29.95
N GLY A 167 17.29 -9.54 30.27
CA GLY A 167 18.44 -10.45 30.14
C GLY A 167 18.67 -10.78 28.66
N SER A 168 19.87 -10.48 28.15
CA SER A 168 20.33 -10.90 26.84
C SER A 168 20.41 -12.44 26.77
N VAL A 169 19.80 -13.03 25.75
CA VAL A 169 19.89 -14.47 25.51
C VAL A 169 21.16 -14.73 24.71
N SER A 170 22.15 -15.37 25.34
CA SER A 170 23.40 -15.76 24.70
C SER A 170 23.16 -16.73 23.53
N PRO A 171 23.99 -16.70 22.47
CA PRO A 171 23.85 -17.56 21.29
C PRO A 171 23.86 -19.06 21.62
N ASP A 172 24.50 -19.47 22.72
CA ASP A 172 24.48 -20.86 23.20
C ASP A 172 23.10 -21.29 23.74
N ARG A 173 22.31 -20.38 24.31
CA ARG A 173 20.92 -20.67 24.72
C ARG A 173 20.00 -20.86 23.53
N LEU A 174 20.21 -20.10 22.44
CA LEU A 174 19.48 -20.27 21.19
C LEU A 174 19.77 -21.62 20.54
N ARG A 175 21.03 -22.07 20.57
CA ARG A 175 21.43 -23.42 20.11
C ARG A 175 20.84 -24.53 20.97
N GLN A 176 20.74 -24.33 22.28
CA GLN A 176 20.08 -25.27 23.18
C GLN A 176 18.55 -25.29 22.98
N MET A 177 17.92 -24.14 22.69
CA MET A 177 16.49 -24.05 22.38
C MET A 177 16.13 -24.70 21.04
N THR A 178 16.98 -24.60 20.02
CA THR A 178 16.77 -25.29 18.73
C THR A 178 17.01 -26.79 18.84
N GLN A 179 17.99 -27.25 19.61
CA GLN A 179 18.16 -28.69 19.89
C GLN A 179 17.00 -29.27 20.72
N LYS A 180 16.47 -28.51 21.69
CA LYS A 180 15.32 -28.94 22.49
C LYS A 180 14.00 -28.93 21.71
N LYS A 181 13.83 -28.00 20.75
CA LYS A 181 12.68 -28.02 19.83
C LYS A 181 12.74 -29.16 18.82
N LEU A 182 13.93 -29.59 18.38
CA LEU A 182 14.06 -30.71 17.45
C LEU A 182 13.84 -32.09 18.12
N SER A 183 13.89 -32.15 19.44
CA SER A 183 13.67 -33.39 20.22
C SER A 183 12.27 -33.50 20.84
N GLN A 184 11.39 -32.52 20.62
CA GLN A 184 9.98 -32.56 21.02
C GLN A 184 9.10 -32.09 19.87
N ASP A 185 8.92 -32.96 18.87
CA ASP A 185 7.67 -32.98 18.11
C ASP A 185 6.65 -33.82 18.92
N PRO A 186 5.46 -33.25 19.14
CA PRO A 186 4.28 -33.95 18.66
C PRO A 186 3.35 -32.99 17.91
N LEU A 187 3.02 -33.35 16.67
CA LEU A 187 1.78 -32.88 16.05
C LEU A 187 0.59 -33.33 16.90
N ALA A 188 -0.42 -32.45 16.96
CA ALA A 188 -1.74 -32.59 17.58
C ALA A 188 -1.78 -32.33 19.09
N ASP A 189 -2.29 -31.16 19.51
CA ASP A 189 -3.68 -31.07 19.97
C ASP A 189 -4.14 -29.63 20.25
N HIS A 190 -5.41 -29.35 19.89
CA HIS A 190 -6.30 -28.27 20.34
C HIS A 190 -5.86 -26.81 20.07
N ALA A 191 -6.43 -26.09 19.10
CA ALA A 191 -7.82 -25.63 18.98
C ALA A 191 -8.37 -24.99 20.26
N ASP A 192 -8.68 -23.69 20.14
CA ASP A 192 -9.56 -22.90 21.01
C ASP A 192 -8.95 -22.32 22.30
N GLN A 193 -8.71 -21.01 22.31
CA GLN A 193 -9.46 -20.09 23.18
C GLN A 193 -8.98 -18.63 23.03
N SER A 194 -9.88 -17.86 22.45
CA SER A 194 -10.03 -16.42 22.65
C SER A 194 -10.33 -16.10 24.11
N VAL A 195 -9.55 -15.21 24.75
CA VAL A 195 -10.00 -14.44 25.92
C VAL A 195 -9.37 -13.03 25.90
N TYR A 196 -10.21 -12.05 25.54
CA TYR A 196 -10.38 -10.72 26.15
C TYR A 196 -9.12 -9.95 26.65
N VAL A 197 -8.70 -8.85 26.01
CA VAL A 197 -9.27 -7.47 26.10
C VAL A 197 -8.76 -6.67 27.33
N THR A 198 -8.14 -5.51 27.01
CA THR A 198 -8.04 -4.26 27.81
C THR A 198 -7.12 -4.20 29.02
N VAL A 199 -6.04 -3.40 28.92
CA VAL A 199 -5.79 -2.20 29.76
C VAL A 199 -4.83 -1.26 29.00
N LEU A 200 -5.36 -0.20 28.38
CA LEU A 200 -4.62 1.03 28.11
C LEU A 200 -5.47 2.21 28.59
N ARG A 201 -5.14 2.71 29.78
CA ARG A 201 -5.53 4.04 30.27
C ARG A 201 -4.51 4.50 31.31
N GLN A 202 -4.09 5.77 31.15
CA GLN A 202 -3.19 6.58 31.99
C GLN A 202 -1.70 6.26 31.79
N GLU A 203 -0.84 7.19 31.35
CA GLU A 203 -0.89 8.67 31.42
C GLU A 203 -0.70 9.37 30.06
#